data_AF-A0A137SK55-F1
#
_entry.id   AF-A0A137SK55-F1
#
_cell.length_a   1.000
_cell.length_b   1.000
_cell.length_c   1.000
_cell.angle_alpha   90.00
_cell.angle_beta   90.00
_cell.angle_gamma   90.00
#
_symmetry.space_group_name_H-M   'P 1'
#
loop_
_entity.id
_entity.type
_entity.pdbx_description
1 polymer ?
#
loop_
_entity_poly.entity_id
_entity_poly.type
_entity_poly.pdbx_seq_one_letter_code
_entity_poly.pdbx_strand_id
1 'polypeptide(L)'
;MALFLSLAGCGDQVIENSEPDRAATIPSSAIWVGGHDGGVFISITKPTDTDKEVYWGEIFYASGDIAYKGHMSLFPKENDGFDINNQSSYQGWDGDTLYIINNQSLKIVE
;
A
#
# COMPACT_ATOMS: atom_id res chain seq x y z
N MET A 1 -16.23 -7.74 51.54
CA MET A 1 -16.92 -7.33 50.30
C MET A 1 -15.86 -7.27 49.20
N ALA A 2 -15.71 -8.34 48.42
CA ALA A 2 -14.68 -8.46 47.41
C ALA A 2 -15.29 -8.10 46.05
N LEU A 3 -14.72 -7.09 45.39
CA LEU A 3 -15.16 -6.61 44.08
C LEU A 3 -14.42 -7.43 43.01
N PHE A 4 -15.13 -8.39 42.40
CA PHE A 4 -14.64 -9.10 41.22
C PHE A 4 -14.96 -8.25 39.98
N LEU A 5 -13.92 -7.68 39.37
CA LEU A 5 -13.99 -7.07 38.04
C LEU A 5 -13.64 -8.13 36.99
N SER A 6 -14.67 -8.79 36.45
CA SER A 6 -14.55 -9.63 35.26
C SER A 6 -14.63 -8.72 34.03
N LEU A 7 -13.48 -8.35 33.47
CA LEU A 7 -13.43 -7.85 32.09
C LEU A 7 -13.62 -9.05 31.16
N ALA A 8 -14.86 -9.31 30.77
CA ALA A 8 -15.13 -10.09 29.58
C ALA A 8 -14.65 -9.26 28.39
N GLY A 9 -13.46 -9.58 27.87
CA GLY A 9 -13.00 -9.11 26.57
C GLY A 9 -14.04 -9.54 25.54
N CYS A 10 -14.82 -8.58 25.06
CA CYS A 10 -15.95 -8.81 24.17
C CYS A 10 -15.47 -8.72 22.72
N GLY A 11 -15.77 -9.76 21.95
CA GLY A 11 -15.83 -9.73 20.50
C GLY A 11 -14.58 -10.24 19.80
N ASP A 12 -14.68 -11.44 19.24
CA ASP A 12 -14.05 -11.75 17.95
C ASP A 12 -14.43 -10.64 16.98
N GLN A 13 -13.55 -9.64 16.83
CA GLN A 13 -13.61 -8.74 15.70
C GLN A 13 -13.17 -9.59 14.52
N VAL A 14 -14.12 -9.98 13.67
CA VAL A 14 -13.79 -10.28 12.27
C VAL A 14 -13.12 -9.01 11.78
N ILE A 15 -11.79 -8.98 11.77
CA ILE A 15 -11.02 -7.90 11.16
C ILE A 15 -11.23 -8.08 9.66
N GLU A 16 -12.38 -7.60 9.19
CA GLU A 16 -12.63 -7.38 7.79
C GLU A 16 -11.65 -6.28 7.40
N ASN A 17 -10.52 -6.68 6.84
CA ASN A 17 -9.57 -5.77 6.23
C ASN A 17 -10.21 -5.26 4.93
N SER A 18 -11.28 -4.47 5.06
CA SER A 18 -12.07 -3.98 3.94
C SER A 18 -11.41 -2.72 3.39
N GLU A 19 -11.13 -2.75 2.10
CA GLU A 19 -10.79 -1.57 1.33
C GLU A 19 -11.84 -0.46 1.58
N PRO A 20 -11.42 0.79 1.87
CA PRO A 20 -12.37 1.88 2.07
C PRO A 20 -13.03 2.30 0.76
N ASP A 21 -14.13 3.05 0.86
CA ASP A 21 -14.73 3.70 -0.30
C ASP A 21 -13.70 4.59 -1.01
N ARG A 22 -13.57 4.41 -2.33
CA ARG A 22 -12.65 5.19 -3.17
C ARG A 22 -13.37 6.33 -3.88
N ALA A 23 -12.76 7.51 -3.88
CA ALA A 23 -13.22 8.63 -4.69
C ALA A 23 -13.15 8.31 -6.20
N ALA A 24 -14.06 8.90 -6.99
CA ALA A 24 -14.15 8.67 -8.43
C ALA A 24 -12.91 9.11 -9.23
N THR A 25 -12.03 9.93 -8.63
CA THR A 25 -10.76 10.36 -9.22
C THR A 25 -9.68 9.28 -9.14
N ILE A 26 -9.85 8.27 -8.29
CA ILE A 26 -8.91 7.16 -8.11
C ILE A 26 -9.15 6.13 -9.22
N PRO A 27 -8.13 5.73 -9.99
CA PRO A 27 -8.28 4.70 -11.01
C PRO A 27 -8.86 3.41 -10.44
N SER A 28 -9.76 2.75 -11.16
CA SER A 28 -10.35 1.47 -10.72
C SER A 28 -9.31 0.35 -10.62
N SER A 29 -8.21 0.46 -11.36
CA SER A 29 -7.06 -0.45 -11.28
C SER A 29 -6.13 -0.18 -10.10
N ALA A 30 -6.33 0.92 -9.35
CA ALA A 30 -5.49 1.21 -8.20
C ALA A 30 -5.76 0.20 -7.07
N ILE A 31 -4.71 -0.25 -6.41
CA ILE A 31 -4.73 -1.29 -5.39
C ILE A 31 -4.71 -0.63 -4.01
N TRP A 32 -5.56 -1.08 -3.09
CA TRP A 32 -5.50 -0.65 -1.70
C TRP A 32 -4.31 -1.28 -0.97
N VAL A 33 -3.44 -0.43 -0.42
CA VAL A 33 -2.30 -0.82 0.41
C VAL A 33 -2.45 -0.14 1.76
N GLY A 34 -2.90 -0.92 2.73
CA GLY A 34 -3.19 -0.45 4.07
C GLY A 34 -3.90 -1.47 4.93
N GLY A 35 -4.24 -1.04 6.13
CA GLY A 35 -5.03 -1.81 7.10
C GLY A 35 -6.23 -1.03 7.60
N HIS A 36 -6.82 -1.53 8.68
CA HIS A 36 -7.95 -0.89 9.37
C HIS A 36 -7.65 0.57 9.76
N ASP A 37 -6.42 0.85 10.18
CA ASP A 37 -6.01 2.18 10.67
C ASP A 37 -5.69 3.18 9.56
N GLY A 38 -5.78 2.75 8.29
CA GLY A 38 -5.57 3.60 7.12
C GLY A 38 -4.59 3.00 6.10
N GLY A 39 -4.41 3.74 5.02
CA GLY A 39 -3.64 3.30 3.86
C GLY A 39 -3.80 4.24 2.68
N VAL A 40 -3.35 3.77 1.53
CA VAL A 40 -3.38 4.49 0.27
C VAL A 40 -3.79 3.57 -0.87
N PHE A 41 -4.35 4.16 -1.92
CA PHE A 41 -4.50 3.51 -3.21
C PHE A 41 -3.26 3.75 -4.03
N ILE A 42 -2.72 2.70 -4.67
CA ILE A 42 -1.52 2.79 -5.50
C ILE A 42 -1.81 2.36 -6.93
N SER A 43 -1.19 3.04 -7.87
CA SER A 43 -1.09 2.62 -9.27
C SER A 43 0.37 2.64 -9.67
N ILE A 44 0.95 1.45 -9.84
CA ILE A 44 2.34 1.29 -10.26
C ILE A 44 2.34 0.85 -11.71
N THR A 45 3.15 1.51 -12.53
CA THR A 45 3.37 1.13 -13.92
C THR A 45 4.86 0.99 -14.21
N LYS A 46 5.19 0.11 -15.15
CA LYS A 46 6.55 -0.09 -15.65
C LYS A 46 6.67 0.61 -17.00
N PRO A 47 7.37 1.76 -17.11
CA PRO A 47 7.59 2.40 -18.40
C PRO A 47 8.41 1.49 -19.32
N THR A 48 8.10 1.47 -20.61
CA THR A 48 8.75 0.59 -21.61
C THR A 48 10.20 0.93 -21.89
N ASP A 49 10.61 2.18 -21.65
CA ASP A 49 11.94 2.72 -22.01
C ASP A 49 12.80 3.10 -20.80
N THR A 50 12.49 2.56 -19.61
CA THR A 50 13.26 2.83 -18.38
C THR A 50 14.02 1.61 -17.90
N ASP A 51 15.03 1.84 -17.06
CA ASP A 51 15.79 0.78 -16.38
C ASP A 51 14.87 -0.23 -15.69
N LYS A 52 15.33 -1.49 -15.57
CA LYS A 52 14.56 -2.59 -14.96
C LYS A 52 14.19 -2.34 -13.50
N GLU A 53 14.81 -1.34 -12.88
CA GLU A 53 14.60 -0.94 -11.50
C GLU A 53 13.72 0.31 -11.35
N VAL A 54 13.37 1.01 -12.43
CA VAL A 54 12.57 2.24 -12.37
C VAL A 54 11.10 1.97 -12.67
N TYR A 55 10.22 2.52 -11.86
CA TYR A 55 8.76 2.41 -11.96
C TYR A 55 8.15 3.81 -11.93
N TRP A 56 6.93 3.95 -12.42
CA TRP A 56 6.13 5.15 -12.22
C TRP A 56 5.01 4.85 -11.23
N GLY A 57 4.97 5.60 -10.14
CA GLY A 57 3.98 5.43 -9.08
C GLY A 57 3.05 6.62 -8.99
N GLU A 58 1.75 6.33 -8.85
CA GLU A 58 0.72 7.27 -8.44
C GLU A 58 0.07 6.74 -7.15
N ILE A 59 0.11 7.54 -6.08
CA ILE A 59 -0.37 7.17 -4.75
C ILE A 59 -1.44 8.19 -4.34
N PHE A 60 -2.60 7.68 -3.94
CA PHE A 60 -3.78 8.46 -3.62
C PHE A 60 -4.25 8.15 -2.20
N TYR A 61 -4.67 9.19 -1.49
CA TYR A 61 -5.51 9.01 -0.31
C TYR A 61 -6.92 8.58 -0.72
N ALA A 62 -7.68 7.99 0.20
CA ALA A 62 -9.06 7.58 -0.08
C ALA A 62 -9.98 8.74 -0.50
N SER A 63 -9.66 9.98 -0.10
CA SER A 63 -10.33 11.21 -0.54
C SER A 63 -10.19 11.49 -2.04
N GLY A 64 -9.21 10.87 -2.71
CA GLY A 64 -8.83 11.15 -4.09
C GLY A 64 -7.69 12.15 -4.23
N ASP A 65 -7.18 12.70 -3.12
CA ASP A 65 -6.01 13.56 -3.12
C ASP A 65 -4.74 12.76 -3.44
N ILE A 66 -3.83 13.37 -4.20
CA ILE A 66 -2.56 12.74 -4.57
C ILE A 66 -1.57 12.90 -3.41
N ALA A 67 -1.11 11.77 -2.87
CA ALA A 67 0.00 11.73 -1.91
C ALA A 67 1.35 11.78 -2.63
N TYR A 68 1.47 11.08 -3.77
CA TYR A 68 2.68 11.06 -4.58
C TYR A 68 2.39 10.77 -6.05
N LYS A 69 3.18 11.36 -6.95
CA LYS A 69 3.15 11.05 -8.39
C LYS A 69 4.52 11.26 -8.99
N GLY A 70 5.18 10.19 -9.44
CA GLY A 70 6.50 10.30 -10.05
C GLY A 70 7.26 8.98 -10.17
N HIS A 71 8.55 9.09 -10.49
CA HIS A 71 9.45 7.94 -10.62
C HIS A 71 9.83 7.35 -9.27
N MET A 72 9.90 6.02 -9.21
CA MET A 72 10.35 5.28 -8.05
C MET A 72 11.40 4.26 -8.47
N SER A 73 12.40 4.03 -7.62
CA SER A 73 13.45 3.04 -7.85
C SER A 73 13.29 1.85 -6.91
N LEU A 74 13.47 0.65 -7.45
CA LEU A 74 13.43 -0.61 -6.75
C LEU A 74 14.73 -0.87 -5.97
N PHE A 75 14.58 -1.23 -4.70
CA PHE A 75 15.68 -1.56 -3.80
C PHE A 75 15.38 -2.83 -2.99
N PRO A 76 16.30 -3.81 -2.96
CA PRO A 76 17.51 -3.92 -3.80
C PRO A 76 17.15 -4.01 -5.29
N LYS A 77 18.13 -3.77 -6.18
CA LYS A 77 17.99 -3.72 -7.66
C LYS A 77 17.79 -5.09 -8.31
N GLU A 78 16.95 -5.91 -7.70
CA GLU A 78 16.58 -7.23 -8.16
C GLU A 78 15.05 -7.24 -8.21
N ASN A 79 14.42 -7.99 -9.11
CA ASN A 79 12.98 -8.21 -9.04
C ASN A 79 12.79 -9.70 -8.79
N ASP A 80 12.63 -10.07 -7.51
CA ASP A 80 12.36 -11.45 -7.12
C ASP A 80 10.87 -11.59 -6.81
N GLY A 81 10.07 -11.78 -7.87
CA GLY A 81 8.64 -12.10 -7.74
C GLY A 81 7.71 -10.91 -7.49
N PHE A 82 8.18 -9.66 -7.65
CA PHE A 82 7.33 -8.48 -7.53
C PHE A 82 6.41 -8.33 -8.75
N ASP A 83 5.11 -8.58 -8.54
CA ASP A 83 4.04 -8.32 -9.51
C ASP A 83 3.27 -7.06 -9.14
N ILE A 84 3.36 -6.03 -10.00
CA ILE A 84 2.73 -4.72 -9.80
C ILE A 84 1.20 -4.78 -9.76
N ASN A 85 0.57 -5.81 -10.31
CA ASN A 85 -0.88 -5.94 -10.39
C ASN A 85 -1.47 -6.78 -9.24
N ASN A 86 -0.61 -7.36 -8.40
CA ASN A 86 -1.02 -8.24 -7.31
C ASN A 86 -0.96 -7.50 -5.97
N GLN A 87 -2.10 -7.38 -5.30
CA GLN A 87 -2.19 -6.71 -3.99
C GLN A 87 -1.27 -7.34 -2.94
N SER A 88 -1.11 -8.66 -2.96
CA SER A 88 -0.24 -9.37 -2.02
C SER A 88 1.26 -9.06 -2.22
N SER A 89 1.63 -8.39 -3.31
CA SER A 89 3.00 -7.91 -3.52
C SER A 89 3.34 -6.69 -2.65
N TYR A 90 2.35 -6.04 -2.03
CA TYR A 90 2.53 -4.79 -1.30
C TYR A 90 2.32 -4.98 0.20
N GLN A 91 3.12 -4.26 1.00
CA GLN A 91 3.09 -4.35 2.46
C GLN A 91 2.68 -3.04 3.13
N GLY A 92 3.00 -1.90 2.53
CA GLY A 92 2.70 -0.61 3.15
C GLY A 92 3.35 0.57 2.45
N TRP A 93 2.88 1.77 2.76
CA TRP A 93 3.42 3.05 2.33
C TRP A 93 3.66 3.94 3.55
N ASP A 94 4.85 4.54 3.67
CA ASP A 94 5.20 5.41 4.81
C ASP A 94 5.32 6.90 4.46
N GLY A 95 5.23 7.27 3.18
CA GLY A 95 5.33 8.65 2.71
C GLY A 95 6.45 8.89 1.68
N ASP A 96 7.48 8.05 1.67
CA ASP A 96 8.54 8.08 0.66
C ASP A 96 8.92 6.69 0.12
N THR A 97 8.52 5.64 0.85
CA THR A 97 8.87 4.26 0.57
C THR A 97 7.61 3.39 0.52
N LEU A 98 7.44 2.72 -0.61
CA LEU A 98 6.43 1.68 -0.79
C LEU A 98 7.09 0.33 -0.55
N TYR A 99 6.76 -0.29 0.57
CA TYR A 99 7.23 -1.61 0.96
C TYR A 99 6.50 -2.67 0.15
N ILE A 100 7.29 -3.58 -0.42
CA ILE A 100 6.80 -4.72 -1.21
C ILE A 100 7.40 -6.02 -0.65
N ILE A 101 6.95 -7.16 -1.16
CA ILE A 101 7.42 -8.49 -0.74
C ILE A 101 8.93 -8.69 -0.85
N ASN A 102 9.43 -9.73 -0.18
CA ASN A 102 10.84 -10.18 -0.26
C ASN A 102 11.86 -9.11 0.18
N ASN A 103 11.52 -8.32 1.20
CA ASN A 103 12.37 -7.24 1.74
C ASN A 103 12.75 -6.20 0.68
N GLN A 104 11.91 -6.01 -0.34
CA GLN A 104 12.11 -5.03 -1.38
C GLN A 104 11.24 -3.79 -1.16
N SER A 105 11.58 -2.71 -1.82
CA SER A 105 10.87 -1.43 -1.71
C SER A 105 10.98 -0.63 -3.00
N LEU A 106 9.94 0.14 -3.32
CA LEU A 106 10.00 1.23 -4.29
C LEU A 106 10.18 2.55 -3.52
N LYS A 107 11.26 3.27 -3.80
CA LYS A 107 11.58 4.54 -3.15
C LYS A 107 11.46 5.69 -4.13
N ILE A 108 10.94 6.83 -3.68
CA ILE A 108 10.97 8.06 -4.48
C ILE A 108 12.42 8.36 -4.90
N VAL A 109 12.59 8.78 -6.16
CA VAL A 109 13.87 9.24 -6.69
C VAL A 109 13.85 10.77 -6.65
N GLU A 110 14.79 11.36 -5.92
CA GLU A 110 15.02 12.82 -5.90
C GLU A 110 15.68 13.31 -7.20
#